data_AF-A0ABD2HZL1-F1
#
_entry.id   AF-A0ABD2HZL1-F1
#
_cell.length_a   1.000
_cell.length_b   1.000
_cell.length_c   1.000
_cell.angle_alpha   90.00
_cell.angle_beta   90.00
_cell.angle_gamma   90.00
#
_symmetry.space_group_name_H-M   'P 1'
#
loop_
_entity.id
_entity.type
_entity.pdbx_description
1 polymer ?
#
loop_
_entity_poly.entity_id
_entity_poly.type
_entity_poly.pdbx_seq_one_letter_code
_entity_poly.pdbx_strand_id
1 'polypeptide(L)'
;MSQPSSSSVKIVNLNDNKQLKDLKEGEIVKGTNGKFYRARKTIYPTMVGGPLGLGDPESKTLSKVEQEIVIPDLMGKQVHKSECLQEFTAFVQCLRTENSIVGPQKCKPYIKVYEDCKLMKFQDDEFRKKVIDEYMDERSKFREVGLNQKQRKFYEYLNWKSTQKANQNEPTNSVDQFG
;
A
#
# COMPACT_ATOMS: atom_id res chain seq x y z
N MET A 1 25.13 -42.75 -25.66
CA MET A 1 24.61 -41.85 -24.60
C MET A 1 25.23 -40.48 -24.84
N SER A 2 24.48 -39.56 -25.43
CA SER A 2 25.00 -38.25 -25.83
C SER A 2 24.86 -37.28 -24.65
N GLN A 3 25.96 -36.71 -24.18
CA GLN A 3 25.93 -35.60 -23.21
C GLN A 3 25.25 -34.38 -23.86
N PRO A 4 24.36 -33.65 -23.14
CA PRO A 4 23.85 -32.40 -23.66
C PRO A 4 24.97 -31.35 -23.63
N SER A 5 25.16 -30.73 -24.79
CA SER A 5 26.10 -29.65 -25.08
C SER A 5 25.98 -28.49 -24.08
N SER A 6 27.14 -28.06 -23.59
CA SER A 6 27.39 -26.83 -22.84
C SER A 6 26.54 -25.66 -23.37
N SER A 7 25.42 -25.40 -22.71
CA SER A 7 24.67 -24.15 -22.84
C SER A 7 24.94 -23.39 -21.56
N SER A 8 25.64 -22.26 -21.67
CA SER A 8 26.06 -21.41 -20.55
C SER A 8 24.87 -21.13 -19.62
N VAL A 9 24.82 -21.80 -18.46
CA VAL A 9 23.74 -21.60 -17.50
C VAL A 9 23.84 -20.18 -16.96
N LYS A 10 22.83 -19.35 -17.21
CA LYS A 10 22.79 -17.98 -16.71
C LYS A 10 22.75 -17.97 -15.19
N ILE A 11 23.63 -17.17 -14.59
CA ILE A 11 23.59 -16.87 -13.17
C ILE A 11 22.65 -15.69 -12.99
N VAL A 12 21.64 -15.84 -12.14
CA VAL A 12 20.66 -14.78 -11.86
C VAL A 12 20.60 -14.51 -10.36
N ASN A 13 20.41 -13.24 -10.02
CA ASN A 13 20.06 -12.87 -8.65
C ASN A 13 18.55 -13.09 -8.46
N LEU A 14 18.18 -13.99 -7.55
CA LEU A 14 16.78 -14.32 -7.27
C LEU A 14 16.00 -13.16 -6.64
N ASN A 15 16.70 -12.13 -6.15
CA ASN A 15 16.10 -10.92 -5.60
C ASN A 15 15.94 -9.81 -6.66
N ASP A 16 16.50 -9.99 -7.87
CA ASP A 16 16.43 -9.01 -8.95
C ASP A 16 15.32 -9.38 -9.94
N ASN A 17 14.15 -8.75 -9.77
CA ASN A 17 12.97 -9.00 -10.61
C ASN A 17 13.21 -8.70 -12.09
N LYS A 18 14.13 -7.79 -12.43
CA LYS A 18 14.41 -7.43 -13.82
C LYS A 18 15.04 -8.60 -14.57
N GLN A 19 16.02 -9.25 -13.94
CA GLN A 19 16.67 -10.45 -14.49
C GLN A 19 15.69 -11.63 -14.61
N LEU A 20 14.74 -11.75 -13.68
CA LEU A 20 13.75 -12.83 -13.67
C LEU A 20 12.68 -12.67 -14.76
N LYS A 21 12.29 -11.43 -15.11
CA LYS A 21 11.28 -11.15 -16.15
C LYS A 21 11.71 -11.58 -17.56
N ASP A 22 13.01 -11.50 -17.85
CA ASP A 22 13.57 -11.80 -19.17
C ASP A 22 13.73 -13.31 -19.43
N LEU A 23 13.52 -14.16 -18.43
CA LEU A 23 13.64 -15.62 -18.56
C LEU A 23 12.48 -16.22 -19.37
N LYS A 24 12.77 -17.25 -20.16
CA LYS A 24 11.75 -18.04 -20.88
C LYS A 24 11.16 -19.12 -19.97
N GLU A 25 9.91 -19.51 -20.23
CA GLU A 25 9.28 -20.64 -19.52
C GLU A 25 10.15 -21.89 -19.63
N GLY A 26 10.43 -22.54 -18.50
CA GLY A 26 11.24 -23.75 -18.46
C GLY A 26 12.76 -23.54 -18.50
N GLU A 27 13.24 -22.30 -18.68
CA GLU A 27 14.68 -21.97 -18.68
C GLU A 27 15.31 -22.32 -17.32
N ILE A 28 16.45 -23.00 -17.35
CA ILE A 28 17.18 -23.40 -16.14
C ILE A 28 18.23 -22.32 -15.84
N VAL A 29 18.17 -21.77 -14.64
CA VAL A 29 19.07 -20.72 -14.16
C VAL A 29 19.74 -21.13 -12.86
N LYS A 30 20.95 -20.61 -12.62
CA LYS A 30 21.68 -20.83 -11.36
C LYS A 30 21.54 -19.60 -10.48
N GLY A 31 21.00 -19.77 -9.28
CA GLY A 31 20.91 -18.70 -8.29
C GLY A 31 22.30 -18.34 -7.76
N THR A 32 22.44 -17.13 -7.21
CA THR A 32 23.65 -16.69 -6.49
C THR A 32 24.00 -17.59 -5.29
N ASN A 33 23.02 -18.34 -4.78
CA ASN A 33 23.19 -19.37 -3.75
C ASN A 33 23.71 -20.73 -4.29
N GLY A 34 24.02 -20.81 -5.59
CA GLY A 34 24.54 -22.00 -6.25
C GLY A 34 23.49 -23.06 -6.62
N LYS A 35 22.22 -22.89 -6.25
CA LYS A 35 21.14 -23.83 -6.57
C LYS A 35 20.57 -23.57 -7.97
N PHE A 36 20.08 -24.63 -8.62
CA PHE A 36 19.42 -24.53 -9.92
C PHE A 36 17.92 -24.36 -9.76
N TYR A 37 17.35 -23.48 -10.57
CA TYR A 37 15.93 -23.16 -10.60
C TYR A 37 15.41 -23.29 -12.03
N ARG A 38 14.13 -23.64 -12.17
CA ARG A 38 13.42 -23.62 -13.45
C ARG A 38 12.46 -22.44 -13.45
N ALA A 39 12.58 -21.56 -14.43
CA ALA A 39 11.70 -20.43 -14.60
C ALA A 39 10.26 -20.90 -14.89
N ARG A 40 9.30 -20.35 -14.14
CA ARG A 40 7.85 -20.55 -14.29
C ARG A 40 7.18 -19.18 -14.38
N LYS A 41 6.55 -18.90 -15.51
CA LYS A 41 5.75 -17.70 -15.77
C LYS A 41 4.37 -17.93 -15.22
N THR A 42 3.91 -16.96 -14.44
CA THR A 42 2.53 -16.93 -13.96
C THR A 42 1.70 -16.14 -14.98
N ILE A 43 0.43 -16.53 -15.13
CA ILE A 43 -0.55 -15.74 -15.89
C ILE A 43 -0.97 -14.45 -15.15
N TYR A 44 -0.57 -14.30 -13.88
CA TYR A 44 -0.84 -13.14 -13.03
C TYR A 44 0.46 -12.52 -12.50
N PRO A 45 1.33 -11.98 -13.38
CA PRO A 45 2.64 -11.44 -12.98
C PRO A 45 2.54 -10.24 -12.04
N THR A 46 1.37 -9.57 -12.01
CA THR A 46 1.08 -8.45 -11.11
C THR A 46 0.70 -8.87 -9.70
N MET A 47 0.25 -10.12 -9.52
CA MET A 47 -0.20 -10.65 -8.22
C MET A 47 0.81 -11.59 -7.59
N VAL A 48 1.71 -12.17 -8.38
CA VAL A 48 2.72 -13.15 -7.93
C VAL A 48 4.09 -12.71 -8.40
N GLY A 49 5.01 -12.50 -7.47
CA GLY A 49 6.38 -12.04 -7.73
C GLY A 49 6.85 -11.04 -6.67
N GLY A 50 7.93 -10.32 -6.96
CA GLY A 50 8.49 -9.35 -6.02
C GLY A 50 9.31 -10.00 -4.89
N PRO A 51 10.00 -9.18 -4.08
CA PRO A 51 10.91 -9.68 -3.04
C PRO A 51 10.21 -10.52 -1.96
N LEU A 52 8.91 -10.27 -1.72
CA LEU A 52 8.11 -10.94 -0.70
C LEU A 52 6.99 -11.83 -1.29
N GLY A 53 6.97 -12.03 -2.62
CA GLY A 53 5.91 -12.80 -3.27
C GLY A 53 4.54 -12.08 -3.34
N LEU A 54 4.48 -10.79 -3.00
CA LEU A 54 3.26 -9.97 -2.95
C LEU A 54 2.95 -9.23 -4.28
N GLY A 55 3.71 -9.53 -5.33
CA GLY A 55 3.71 -8.83 -6.60
C GLY A 55 4.87 -7.85 -6.72
N ASP A 56 5.11 -7.37 -7.94
CA ASP A 56 6.20 -6.45 -8.25
C ASP A 56 5.93 -5.04 -7.68
N PRO A 57 6.82 -4.48 -6.84
CA PRO A 57 6.70 -3.12 -6.30
C PRO A 57 6.66 -2.05 -7.39
N GLU A 58 7.40 -2.22 -8.49
CA GLU A 58 7.50 -1.24 -9.57
C GLU A 58 6.31 -1.29 -10.56
N SER A 59 5.36 -2.19 -10.33
CA SER A 59 4.19 -2.35 -11.20
C SER A 59 3.27 -1.14 -11.14
N LYS A 60 3.11 -0.46 -12.28
CA LYS A 60 2.20 0.69 -12.48
C LYS A 60 0.80 0.33 -12.94
N THR A 61 0.49 -0.95 -13.10
CA THR A 61 -0.81 -1.41 -13.61
C THR A 61 -1.82 -1.56 -12.49
N LEU A 62 -3.06 -1.12 -12.71
CA LEU A 62 -4.20 -1.44 -11.84
C LEU A 62 -4.90 -2.72 -12.33
N SER A 63 -5.14 -3.67 -11.44
CA SER A 63 -6.03 -4.79 -11.67
C SER A 63 -7.48 -4.33 -11.79
N LYS A 64 -8.33 -5.10 -12.49
CA LYS A 64 -9.76 -4.80 -12.62
C LYS A 64 -10.45 -4.62 -11.28
N VAL A 65 -10.12 -5.47 -10.30
CA VAL A 65 -10.63 -5.37 -8.92
C VAL A 65 -10.22 -4.06 -8.26
N GLU A 66 -8.99 -3.60 -8.50
CA GLU A 66 -8.51 -2.35 -7.93
C GLU A 66 -9.27 -1.16 -8.55
N GLN A 67 -9.45 -1.16 -9.87
CA GLN A 67 -10.16 -0.11 -10.60
C GLN A 67 -11.64 -0.03 -10.22
N GLU A 68 -12.34 -1.16 -10.10
CA GLU A 68 -13.80 -1.20 -9.93
C GLU A 68 -14.23 -1.19 -8.46
N ILE A 69 -13.38 -1.63 -7.53
CA ILE A 69 -13.77 -1.79 -6.12
C ILE A 69 -12.87 -0.97 -5.19
N VAL A 70 -11.55 -1.15 -5.28
CA VAL A 70 -10.62 -0.55 -4.29
C VAL A 70 -10.55 0.96 -4.43
N ILE A 71 -10.35 1.49 -5.65
CA ILE A 71 -10.26 2.93 -5.87
C ILE A 71 -11.57 3.64 -5.51
N PRO A 72 -12.77 3.18 -5.93
CA PRO A 72 -14.03 3.78 -5.49
C PRO A 72 -14.24 3.76 -3.97
N ASP A 73 -13.85 2.69 -3.28
CA ASP A 73 -13.92 2.61 -1.81
C ASP A 73 -12.99 3.64 -1.14
N LEU A 74 -11.76 3.77 -1.64
CA LEU A 74 -10.80 4.76 -1.15
C LEU A 74 -11.27 6.20 -1.40
N MET A 75 -11.79 6.49 -2.60
CA MET A 75 -12.42 7.77 -2.92
C MET A 75 -13.56 8.07 -1.94
N GLY A 76 -14.42 7.10 -1.66
CA GLY A 76 -15.50 7.23 -0.68
C GLY A 76 -14.97 7.60 0.71
N LYS A 77 -13.96 6.88 1.21
CA LYS A 77 -13.33 7.16 2.51
C LYS A 77 -12.78 8.58 2.58
N GLN A 78 -12.15 9.06 1.51
CA GLN A 78 -11.55 10.39 1.45
C GLN A 78 -12.60 11.49 1.33
N VAL A 79 -13.69 11.24 0.60
CA VAL A 79 -14.87 12.11 0.56
C VAL A 79 -15.47 12.30 1.95
N HIS A 80 -15.67 11.22 2.70
CA HIS A 80 -16.18 11.28 4.07
C HIS A 80 -15.21 11.98 5.05
N LYS A 81 -13.90 11.78 4.87
CA LYS A 81 -12.89 12.22 5.81
C LYS A 81 -12.48 13.69 5.64
N SER A 82 -12.36 14.17 4.40
CA SER A 82 -11.81 15.50 4.12
C SER A 82 -12.57 16.30 3.06
N GLU A 83 -12.97 15.70 1.94
CA GLU A 83 -13.44 16.50 0.79
C GLU A 83 -14.84 17.09 0.98
N CYS A 84 -15.77 16.31 1.56
CA CYS A 84 -17.16 16.75 1.83
C CYS A 84 -17.44 16.75 3.33
N LEU A 85 -16.41 17.03 4.15
CA LEU A 85 -16.50 16.98 5.60
C LEU A 85 -17.50 18.02 6.14
N GLN A 86 -17.58 19.20 5.51
CA GLN A 86 -18.46 20.29 5.96
C GLN A 86 -19.93 19.92 5.78
N GLU A 87 -20.31 19.44 4.60
CA GLU A 87 -21.65 19.00 4.25
C GLU A 87 -22.06 17.81 5.12
N PHE A 88 -21.14 16.85 5.30
CA PHE A 88 -21.35 15.71 6.20
C PHE A 88 -21.57 16.16 7.66
N THR A 89 -20.78 17.11 8.14
CA THR A 89 -20.92 17.64 9.50
C THR A 89 -22.24 18.37 9.69
N ALA A 90 -22.69 19.14 8.70
CA ALA A 90 -23.99 19.81 8.74
C ALA A 90 -25.14 18.80 8.82
N PHE A 91 -25.07 17.72 8.03
CA PHE A 91 -26.03 16.62 8.12
C PHE A 91 -26.03 15.95 9.50
N VAL A 92 -24.85 15.62 10.04
CA VAL A 92 -24.71 15.02 11.37
C VAL A 92 -25.24 15.96 12.47
N GLN A 93 -25.00 17.27 12.34
CA GLN A 93 -25.53 18.27 13.27
C GLN A 93 -27.06 18.28 13.23
N CYS A 94 -27.67 18.28 12.05
CA CYS A 94 -29.13 18.20 11.92
C CYS A 94 -29.69 16.93 12.60
N LEU A 95 -29.06 15.78 12.38
CA LEU A 95 -29.46 14.52 13.03
C LEU A 95 -29.31 14.54 14.56
N ARG A 96 -28.35 15.32 15.09
CA ARG A 96 -28.18 15.46 16.54
C ARG A 96 -29.22 16.39 17.16
N THR A 97 -29.62 17.44 16.45
CA THR A 97 -30.59 18.43 16.95
C THR A 97 -32.03 17.94 16.82
N GLU A 98 -32.32 17.14 15.80
CA GLU A 98 -33.67 16.63 15.55
C GLU A 98 -33.89 15.25 16.20
N ASN A 99 -35.08 15.03 16.76
CA ASN A 99 -35.41 13.75 17.38
C ASN A 99 -35.44 12.60 16.35
N SER A 100 -35.09 11.39 16.78
CA SER A 100 -34.92 10.19 15.93
C SER A 100 -36.13 9.87 15.01
N ILE A 101 -37.34 10.30 15.38
CA ILE A 101 -38.58 10.05 14.64
C ILE A 101 -38.75 11.00 13.43
N VAL A 102 -38.35 12.26 13.57
CA VAL A 102 -38.56 13.33 12.55
C VAL A 102 -37.27 13.78 11.87
N GLY A 103 -36.11 13.53 12.48
CA GLY A 103 -34.79 13.89 11.96
C GLY A 103 -34.54 13.40 10.53
N PRO A 104 -34.81 12.14 10.17
CA PRO A 104 -34.57 11.65 8.82
C PRO A 104 -35.37 12.42 7.73
N GLN A 105 -36.57 12.92 8.06
CA GLN A 105 -37.36 13.70 7.11
C GLN A 105 -36.91 15.16 7.03
N LYS A 106 -36.67 15.79 8.19
CA LYS A 106 -36.25 17.20 8.25
C LYS A 106 -34.81 17.42 7.77
N CYS A 107 -33.94 16.41 7.90
CA CYS A 107 -32.54 16.50 7.49
C CYS A 107 -32.29 16.09 6.03
N LYS A 108 -33.34 15.77 5.26
CA LYS A 108 -33.30 15.53 3.81
C LYS A 108 -32.52 16.58 2.99
N PRO A 109 -32.66 17.90 3.21
CA PRO A 109 -31.88 18.87 2.45
C PRO A 109 -30.38 18.76 2.72
N TYR A 110 -29.96 18.48 3.96
CA TYR A 110 -28.55 18.36 4.32
C TYR A 110 -27.91 17.09 3.73
N ILE A 111 -28.60 15.95 3.75
CA ILE A 111 -28.10 14.74 3.10
C ILE A 111 -27.99 14.92 1.59
N LYS A 112 -28.94 15.63 0.95
CA LYS A 112 -28.88 15.90 -0.49
C LYS A 112 -27.65 16.74 -0.85
N VAL A 113 -27.35 17.78 -0.07
CA VAL A 113 -26.13 18.59 -0.27
C VAL A 113 -24.87 17.74 -0.14
N TYR A 114 -24.83 16.82 0.83
CA TYR A 114 -23.73 15.88 0.98
C TYR A 114 -23.62 14.89 -0.20
N GLU A 115 -24.74 14.36 -0.69
CA GLU A 115 -24.81 13.47 -1.86
C GLU A 115 -24.35 14.19 -3.14
N ASP A 116 -24.74 15.44 -3.34
CA ASP A 116 -24.33 16.27 -4.47
C ASP A 116 -22.81 16.51 -4.44
N CYS A 117 -22.25 16.86 -3.27
CA CYS A 117 -20.79 16.98 -3.10
C CYS A 117 -20.05 15.68 -3.42
N LYS A 118 -20.56 14.55 -2.91
CA LYS A 118 -20.01 13.22 -3.20
C LYS A 118 -20.03 12.94 -4.70
N LEU A 119 -21.17 13.18 -5.38
CA LEU A 119 -21.28 12.93 -6.81
C LEU A 119 -20.28 13.77 -7.61
N MET A 120 -20.14 15.05 -7.30
CA MET A 120 -19.17 15.94 -7.93
C MET A 120 -17.74 15.42 -7.78
N LYS A 121 -17.36 14.97 -6.57
CA LYS A 121 -16.02 14.39 -6.33
C LYS A 121 -15.80 13.08 -7.05
N PHE A 122 -16.81 12.22 -7.17
CA PHE A 122 -16.67 10.95 -7.92
C PHE A 122 -16.52 11.15 -9.43
N GLN A 123 -16.96 12.29 -9.97
CA GLN A 123 -16.80 12.71 -11.36
C GLN A 123 -15.51 13.50 -11.61
N ASP A 124 -14.78 13.87 -10.57
CA ASP A 124 -13.53 14.61 -10.65
C ASP A 124 -12.36 13.66 -10.97
N ASP A 125 -11.84 13.76 -12.19
CA ASP A 125 -10.71 12.96 -12.68
C ASP A 125 -9.40 13.28 -11.94
N GLU A 126 -9.20 14.53 -11.52
CA GLU A 126 -8.01 14.92 -10.77
C GLU A 126 -8.04 14.30 -9.38
N PHE A 127 -9.21 14.34 -8.72
CA PHE A 127 -9.41 13.66 -7.45
C PHE A 127 -9.18 12.14 -7.58
N ARG A 128 -9.77 11.50 -8.60
CA ARG A 128 -9.53 10.07 -8.86
C ARG A 128 -8.05 9.76 -9.06
N LYS A 129 -7.34 10.57 -9.85
CA LYS A 129 -5.90 10.40 -10.09
C LYS A 129 -5.10 10.50 -8.79
N LYS A 130 -5.38 11.50 -7.96
CA LYS A 130 -4.74 11.65 -6.65
C LYS A 130 -4.92 10.42 -5.77
N VAL A 131 -6.14 9.86 -5.70
CA VAL A 131 -6.41 8.64 -4.92
C VAL A 131 -5.66 7.44 -5.50
N ILE A 132 -5.57 7.33 -6.83
CA ILE A 132 -4.79 6.27 -7.49
C ILE A 132 -3.31 6.40 -7.14
N ASP A 133 -2.73 7.61 -7.20
CA ASP A 133 -1.32 7.84 -6.89
C ASP A 133 -1.01 7.49 -5.43
N GLU A 134 -1.84 7.94 -4.48
CA GLU A 134 -1.74 7.57 -3.06
C GLU A 134 -1.83 6.05 -2.85
N TYR A 135 -2.75 5.38 -3.56
CA TYR A 135 -2.89 3.93 -3.51
C TYR A 135 -1.66 3.20 -4.08
N MET A 136 -1.12 3.66 -5.21
CA MET A 136 0.05 3.07 -5.85
C MET A 136 1.28 3.12 -4.96
N ASP A 137 1.52 4.27 -4.32
CA ASP A 137 2.62 4.45 -3.39
C ASP A 137 2.52 3.49 -2.19
N GLU A 138 1.33 3.37 -1.62
CA GLU A 138 1.09 2.46 -0.50
C GLU A 138 1.24 1.00 -0.91
N ARG A 139 0.73 0.64 -2.09
CA ARG A 139 0.84 -0.71 -2.65
C ARG A 139 2.29 -1.08 -2.95
N SER A 140 3.08 -0.16 -3.52
CA SER A 140 4.51 -0.36 -3.77
C SER A 140 5.24 -0.65 -2.47
N LYS A 141 5.05 0.19 -1.45
CA LYS A 141 5.64 0.00 -0.12
C LYS A 141 5.22 -1.33 0.49
N PHE A 142 3.94 -1.67 0.43
CA PHE A 142 3.46 -2.95 0.95
C PHE A 142 4.11 -4.15 0.26
N ARG A 143 4.32 -4.10 -1.06
CA ARG A 143 4.99 -5.16 -1.82
C ARG A 143 6.49 -5.25 -1.53
N GLU A 144 7.11 -4.12 -1.22
CA GLU A 144 8.53 -4.04 -0.86
C GLU A 144 8.80 -4.56 0.55
N VAL A 145 8.03 -4.12 1.56
CA VAL A 145 8.33 -4.40 2.97
C VAL A 145 7.34 -5.33 3.67
N GLY A 146 6.21 -5.64 3.06
CA GLY A 146 5.20 -6.57 3.59
C GLY A 146 4.34 -6.00 4.73
N LEU A 147 4.48 -4.71 5.04
CA LEU A 147 3.80 -4.04 6.13
C LEU A 147 2.89 -2.95 5.58
N ASN A 148 1.64 -2.93 6.04
CA ASN A 148 0.70 -1.86 5.70
C ASN A 148 1.01 -0.57 6.47
N GLN A 149 0.46 0.56 6.03
CA GLN A 149 0.70 1.87 6.63
C GLN A 149 0.53 1.90 8.16
N LYS A 150 -0.50 1.21 8.69
CA LYS A 150 -0.79 1.17 10.12
C LYS A 150 0.28 0.39 10.88
N GLN A 151 0.71 -0.75 10.35
CA GLN A 151 1.80 -1.55 10.91
C GLN A 151 3.11 -0.76 10.90
N ARG A 152 3.45 -0.10 9.79
CA ARG A 152 4.68 0.72 9.71
C ARG A 152 4.70 1.82 10.77
N LYS A 153 3.62 2.59 10.90
CA LYS A 153 3.47 3.59 11.96
C LYS A 153 3.58 3.01 13.38
N PHE A 154 3.05 1.81 13.58
CA PHE A 154 3.15 1.13 14.88
C PHE A 154 4.60 0.72 15.19
N TYR A 155 5.33 0.16 14.22
CA TYR A 155 6.75 -0.16 14.40
C TYR A 155 7.62 1.09 14.59
N GLU A 156 7.35 2.17 13.86
CA GLU A 156 8.00 3.47 14.06
C GLU A 156 7.80 3.97 15.50
N TYR A 157 6.58 3.89 16.03
CA TYR A 157 6.29 4.24 17.42
C TYR A 157 7.02 3.34 18.42
N LEU A 158 7.06 2.03 18.19
CA LEU A 158 7.79 1.09 19.06
C LEU A 158 9.29 1.39 19.07
N ASN A 159 9.88 1.68 17.91
CA ASN A 159 11.29 2.04 17.77
C ASN A 159 11.59 3.37 18.46
N TRP A 160 10.73 4.38 18.29
CA TRP A 160 10.87 5.64 19.03
C TRP A 160 10.78 5.41 20.55
N LYS A 161 9.88 4.55 21.02
CA LYS A 161 9.74 4.26 22.44
C LYS A 161 10.96 3.53 23.01
N SER A 162 11.59 2.64 22.24
CA SER A 162 12.81 1.96 22.67
C SER A 162 14.01 2.91 22.72
N THR A 163 14.15 3.84 21.77
CA THR A 163 15.23 4.84 21.79
C THR A 163 15.09 5.79 22.98
N GLN A 164 13.87 6.21 23.33
CA GLN A 164 13.66 7.03 24.52
C GLN A 164 14.03 6.32 25.82
N LYS A 165 13.69 5.02 25.94
CA LYS A 165 14.09 4.21 27.10
C LYS A 165 15.61 3.99 27.17
N ALA A 166 16.27 3.80 26.02
CA ALA A 166 17.72 3.66 25.98
C ALA A 166 18.42 4.94 26.46
N ASN A 167 17.97 6.11 25.99
CA ASN A 167 18.51 7.41 26.40
C ASN A 167 18.24 7.74 27.88
N GLN A 168 17.17 7.20 28.48
CA GLN A 168 16.91 7.33 29.92
C GLN A 168 17.78 6.41 30.79
N ASN A 169 18.36 5.37 30.22
CA ASN A 169 19.22 4.41 30.90
C ASN A 169 20.71 4.65 30.63
N GLU A 170 21.07 5.75 29.95
CA GLU A 170 22.46 6.18 29.86
C GLU A 170 22.92 6.68 31.23
N PRO A 171 23.91 6.04 31.88
CA PRO A 171 24.49 6.61 33.08
C PRO A 171 25.13 7.94 32.69
N THR A 172 24.76 9.01 33.39
CA THR A 172 25.50 10.27 33.34
C THR A 172 26.93 9.97 33.79
N ASN A 173 27.85 9.74 32.85
CA ASN A 173 29.27 9.89 33.11
C ASN A 173 29.54 11.38 33.25
N SER A 174 29.12 11.94 34.39
CA SER A 174 29.62 13.20 34.89
C SER A 174 31.04 12.95 35.39
N VAL A 175 31.99 13.37 34.56
CA VAL A 175 33.33 13.84 34.87
C VAL A 175 33.70 13.80 36.36
N ASP A 176 34.51 12.82 36.75
CA ASP A 176 35.48 12.96 37.83
C ASP A 176 36.87 12.64 37.22
N GLN A 177 37.47 13.65 36.60
CA GLN A 177 38.90 13.65 36.30
C GLN A 177 39.64 14.17 37.53
N PHE A 178 40.45 13.29 38.11
CA PHE A 178 41.49 13.50 39.10
C PHE A 178 42.25 14.83 38.92
N GLY A 179 42.52 15.51 40.05
CA GLY A 179 43.47 16.63 40.14
C GLY A 179 43.32 17.43 41.41
#